data_AF-R4JZV7-F1
#
_entry.id   AF-R4JZV7-F1
#
_cell.length_a   1.000
_cell.length_b   1.000
_cell.length_c   1.000
_cell.angle_alpha   90.00
_cell.angle_beta   90.00
_cell.angle_gamma   90.00
#
_symmetry.space_group_name_H-M   'P 1'
#
loop_
_entity.id
_entity.type
_entity.pdbx_description
1 polymer ?
#
loop_
_entity_poly.entity_id
_entity_poly.type
_entity_poly.pdbx_seq_one_letter_code
_entity_poly.pdbx_strand_id
1 'polypeptide(L)'
;MIKGLTENYQVNHTKQNLSDEISADIYNSDESTLSISSYPRMTGETDDRGRFLRLLADCKTQGKKAKLEAFKIYKITSYDTSSNISLTIDLSYINLDGNSATLDFTGNPAQTSIYVTATRIPPYFNNHIGEIKNLFIDGKSSGTVRNNSTALNIDSSVNGSGVAHINLTKLNIRGFSAGIRYCNHAYLIRHTSLDIFDCDTCIIMPSGYTDYGEGISFYGCTFYNSGTAVNLQNPSGEFYFFGCSFDYNSLQFDINSSAAMLSQCHIEGSCKMKVSGSGGTLEISNSRLVFQDVSAYAPFNVSTNCEGIYIKDSYIDGGLFNNTGKYDIVTGGGIVKIEGSKSYNIYTGFFTNYLDENSLNFSPKRIDAEVFSYTDNEIYNTLSAKNISVARDTTVFESGAFSTKITKQFGAYSSSGCYLFVKLQPNTKRVSFRLRWKSNINIPTNTIDFYTMWADALRGQKIVTTTTVNKTGTGGTDNHTHTYGQDIYLTDFAKTQDLGHLGQWISINSNWSTLAPGAIQSIRPSWANYFVIVLNLAILNGPGSIYIDRLEVYEF
;
A
#
# COMPACT_ATOMS: atom_id res chain seq x y z
N MET A 1 7.98 24.02 -49.87
CA MET A 1 7.65 22.78 -49.13
C MET A 1 6.49 23.00 -48.14
N ILE A 2 5.52 23.90 -48.46
CA ILE A 2 4.29 24.16 -47.70
C ILE A 2 3.19 24.46 -48.74
N LYS A 3 2.84 23.47 -49.56
CA LYS A 3 1.71 23.57 -50.52
C LYS A 3 1.11 22.21 -50.93
N GLY A 4 1.46 21.14 -50.21
CA GLY A 4 1.06 19.77 -50.55
C GLY A 4 0.36 18.99 -49.44
N LEU A 5 -0.13 19.68 -48.39
CA LEU A 5 -0.77 19.03 -47.23
C LEU A 5 -2.26 19.38 -47.05
N THR A 6 -2.86 20.15 -47.96
CA THR A 6 -4.26 20.60 -47.83
C THR A 6 -5.25 19.83 -48.71
N GLU A 7 -4.81 18.88 -49.54
CA GLU A 7 -5.69 18.26 -50.55
C GLU A 7 -6.13 16.83 -50.24
N ASN A 8 -5.66 16.19 -49.15
CA ASN A 8 -6.00 14.79 -48.83
C ASN A 8 -6.73 14.57 -47.48
N TYR A 9 -7.31 15.62 -46.89
CA TYR A 9 -8.14 15.49 -45.68
C TYR A 9 -9.57 16.01 -45.93
N GLN A 10 -10.27 15.37 -46.88
CA GLN A 10 -11.73 15.46 -46.97
C GLN A 10 -12.33 14.45 -45.99
N VAL A 11 -12.45 14.84 -44.73
CA VAL A 11 -13.29 14.10 -43.77
C VAL A 11 -14.73 14.34 -44.23
N ASN A 12 -15.38 13.29 -44.74
CA ASN A 12 -16.82 13.26 -44.93
C ASN A 12 -17.48 13.35 -43.55
N HIS A 13 -17.63 14.57 -43.02
CA HIS A 13 -18.64 14.85 -42.02
C HIS A 13 -19.98 14.74 -42.73
N THR A 14 -20.54 13.54 -42.77
CA THR A 14 -21.98 13.38 -42.91
C THR A 14 -22.59 14.29 -41.85
N LYS A 15 -23.19 15.41 -42.26
CA LYS A 15 -23.96 16.28 -41.38
C LYS A 15 -25.13 15.46 -40.84
N GLN A 16 -24.90 14.74 -39.74
CA GLN A 16 -25.99 14.36 -38.86
C GLN A 16 -26.57 15.67 -38.34
N ASN A 17 -27.86 15.89 -38.60
CA ASN A 17 -28.51 17.14 -38.26
C ASN A 17 -28.52 17.28 -36.73
N LEU A 18 -27.96 18.38 -36.22
CA LEU A 18 -28.00 18.77 -34.80
C LEU A 18 -29.43 18.75 -34.20
N SER A 19 -30.46 18.82 -35.03
CA SER A 19 -31.86 18.73 -34.60
C SER A 19 -32.24 17.37 -34.03
N ASP A 20 -31.58 16.29 -34.49
CA ASP A 20 -31.81 14.95 -33.94
C ASP A 20 -31.08 14.78 -32.61
N GLU A 21 -29.95 15.47 -32.42
CA GLU A 21 -29.16 15.47 -31.18
C GLU A 21 -29.83 16.26 -30.04
N ILE A 22 -30.53 17.35 -30.35
CA ILE A 22 -31.17 18.22 -29.34
C ILE A 22 -32.56 17.69 -28.92
N SER A 23 -33.24 16.88 -29.74
CA SER A 23 -34.60 16.42 -29.44
C SER A 23 -34.71 15.48 -28.22
N ALA A 24 -33.61 14.84 -27.82
CA ALA A 24 -33.54 13.98 -26.63
C ALA A 24 -33.25 14.74 -25.32
N ASP A 25 -32.86 16.02 -25.39
CA ASP A 25 -32.52 16.86 -24.23
C ASP A 25 -33.71 17.67 -23.68
N ILE A 26 -34.93 17.33 -24.10
CA ILE A 26 -36.14 18.13 -23.86
C ILE A 26 -36.92 17.63 -22.63
N TYR A 27 -36.77 18.42 -21.54
CA TYR A 27 -37.71 18.73 -20.43
C TYR A 27 -37.86 17.79 -19.21
N ASN A 28 -37.24 18.25 -18.11
CA ASN A 28 -37.58 17.95 -16.71
C ASN A 28 -38.94 18.59 -16.30
N SER A 29 -40.06 18.17 -16.90
CA SER A 29 -41.37 18.28 -16.26
C SER A 29 -41.74 16.92 -15.64
N ASP A 30 -42.64 16.87 -14.67
CA ASP A 30 -43.08 15.61 -14.02
C ASP A 30 -43.61 14.53 -14.99
N GLU A 31 -43.88 14.88 -16.26
CA GLU A 31 -44.24 13.95 -17.35
C GLU A 31 -43.06 13.09 -17.87
N SER A 32 -41.83 13.39 -17.44
CA SER A 32 -40.58 12.75 -17.87
C SER A 32 -40.23 11.43 -17.15
N THR A 33 -41.10 10.94 -16.26
CA THR A 33 -40.84 9.76 -15.42
C THR A 33 -41.92 8.69 -15.57
N LEU A 34 -41.52 7.43 -15.68
CA LEU A 34 -42.39 6.27 -15.56
C LEU A 34 -42.19 5.62 -14.18
N SER A 35 -43.29 5.44 -13.44
CA SER A 35 -43.27 4.81 -12.13
C SER A 35 -43.56 3.32 -12.26
N ILE A 36 -42.84 2.49 -11.48
CA ILE A 36 -43.10 1.06 -11.41
C ILE A 36 -44.52 0.72 -10.91
N SER A 37 -45.20 1.63 -10.22
CA SER A 37 -46.60 1.46 -9.80
C SER A 37 -47.56 1.31 -10.98
N SER A 38 -47.20 1.81 -12.16
CA SER A 38 -47.99 1.66 -13.40
C SER A 38 -47.81 0.28 -14.05
N TYR A 39 -46.92 -0.56 -13.51
CA TYR A 39 -46.58 -1.87 -14.04
C TYR A 39 -46.88 -2.94 -12.98
N PRO A 40 -48.15 -3.32 -12.79
CA PRO A 40 -48.50 -4.39 -11.86
C PRO A 40 -47.90 -5.72 -12.33
N ARG A 41 -47.77 -6.67 -11.40
CA ARG A 41 -47.45 -8.06 -11.75
C ARG A 41 -48.55 -8.64 -12.62
N MET A 42 -48.18 -9.34 -13.68
CA MET A 42 -49.12 -10.06 -14.53
C MET A 42 -49.45 -11.43 -13.94
N THR A 43 -50.59 -12.00 -14.32
CA THR A 43 -50.97 -13.37 -13.96
C THR A 43 -49.87 -14.35 -14.34
N GLY A 44 -49.40 -15.14 -13.38
CA GLY A 44 -48.31 -16.10 -13.55
C GLY A 44 -46.92 -15.59 -13.14
N GLU A 45 -46.74 -14.29 -12.88
CA GLU A 45 -45.48 -13.76 -12.35
C GLU A 45 -45.35 -14.09 -10.85
N THR A 46 -44.28 -14.80 -10.50
CA THR A 46 -44.00 -15.20 -9.12
C THR A 46 -43.21 -14.14 -8.34
N ASP A 47 -42.61 -13.17 -9.04
CA ASP A 47 -41.76 -12.13 -8.48
C ASP A 47 -41.89 -10.80 -9.25
N ASP A 48 -41.07 -9.79 -8.90
CA ASP A 48 -41.13 -8.45 -9.52
C ASP A 48 -40.29 -8.30 -10.79
N ARG A 49 -39.59 -9.34 -11.27
CA ARG A 49 -38.69 -9.21 -12.43
C ARG A 49 -39.44 -8.74 -13.67
N GLY A 50 -40.57 -9.37 -13.97
CA GLY A 50 -41.32 -9.10 -15.20
C GLY A 50 -41.81 -7.66 -15.31
N ARG A 51 -42.33 -7.08 -14.22
CA ARG A 51 -42.71 -5.65 -14.18
C ARG A 51 -41.52 -4.70 -14.31
N PHE A 52 -40.36 -5.05 -13.76
CA PHE A 52 -39.13 -4.27 -13.98
C PHE A 52 -38.75 -4.24 -15.46
N LEU A 53 -38.75 -5.40 -16.12
CA LEU A 53 -38.40 -5.49 -17.54
C LEU A 53 -39.34 -4.66 -18.42
N ARG A 54 -40.65 -4.66 -18.12
CA ARG A 54 -41.62 -3.80 -18.82
C ARG A 54 -41.36 -2.32 -18.60
N LEU A 55 -41.14 -1.90 -17.35
CA LEU A 55 -40.80 -0.50 -17.03
C LEU A 55 -39.55 -0.04 -17.78
N LEU A 56 -38.47 -0.82 -17.73
CA LEU A 56 -37.20 -0.47 -18.38
C LEU A 56 -37.34 -0.42 -19.91
N ALA A 57 -38.09 -1.34 -20.51
CA ALA A 57 -38.36 -1.32 -21.95
C ALA A 57 -39.14 -0.06 -22.38
N ASP A 58 -40.16 0.33 -21.62
CA ASP A 58 -40.94 1.54 -21.90
C ASP A 58 -40.13 2.82 -21.68
N CYS A 59 -39.33 2.89 -20.61
CA CYS A 59 -38.39 3.99 -20.38
C CYS A 59 -37.43 4.16 -21.56
N LYS A 60 -36.84 3.07 -22.04
CA LYS A 60 -35.94 3.08 -23.21
C LYS A 60 -36.65 3.55 -24.47
N THR A 61 -37.89 3.12 -24.69
CA THR A 61 -38.68 3.48 -25.88
C THR A 61 -39.14 4.93 -25.86
N GLN A 62 -39.50 5.45 -24.68
CA GLN A 62 -40.08 6.78 -24.51
C GLN A 62 -39.05 7.86 -24.13
N GLY A 63 -37.80 7.49 -23.85
CA GLY A 63 -36.79 8.42 -23.34
C GLY A 63 -37.13 8.96 -21.95
N LYS A 64 -37.78 8.15 -21.11
CA LYS A 64 -38.24 8.56 -19.77
C LYS A 64 -37.40 7.94 -18.66
N LYS A 65 -37.34 8.63 -17.52
CA LYS A 65 -36.68 8.15 -16.30
C LYS A 65 -37.50 7.03 -15.65
N ALA A 66 -36.84 6.03 -15.10
CA ALA A 66 -37.47 4.98 -14.32
C ALA A 66 -37.49 5.40 -12.84
N LYS A 67 -38.65 5.30 -12.19
CA LYS A 67 -38.80 5.58 -10.76
C LYS A 67 -39.47 4.44 -10.02
N LEU A 68 -38.93 4.11 -8.86
CA LEU A 68 -39.53 3.13 -7.96
C LEU A 68 -40.37 3.80 -6.88
N GLU A 69 -41.33 3.06 -6.34
CA GLU A 69 -42.08 3.50 -5.17
C GLU A 69 -41.19 3.55 -3.93
N ALA A 70 -41.37 4.57 -3.10
CA ALA A 70 -40.49 4.82 -1.97
C ALA A 70 -40.52 3.69 -0.95
N PHE A 71 -39.34 3.27 -0.46
CA PHE A 71 -39.16 2.28 0.61
C PHE A 71 -39.82 0.91 0.36
N LYS A 72 -40.21 0.60 -0.88
CA LYS A 72 -40.75 -0.72 -1.24
C LYS A 72 -39.63 -1.74 -1.39
N ILE A 73 -39.94 -2.99 -1.09
CA ILE A 73 -39.06 -4.13 -1.37
C ILE A 73 -39.61 -4.84 -2.60
N TYR A 74 -38.77 -4.99 -3.62
CA TYR A 74 -39.08 -5.74 -4.83
C TYR A 74 -38.25 -7.02 -4.85
N LYS A 75 -38.93 -8.16 -4.84
CA LYS A 75 -38.28 -9.46 -4.82
C LYS A 75 -37.99 -9.91 -6.24
N ILE A 76 -36.74 -10.24 -6.52
CA ILE A 76 -36.27 -10.69 -7.84
C ILE A 76 -35.54 -12.01 -7.66
N THR A 77 -36.27 -13.11 -7.87
CA THR A 77 -35.76 -14.49 -7.70
C THR A 77 -35.57 -15.24 -9.02
N SER A 78 -36.23 -14.76 -10.08
CA SER A 78 -36.12 -15.26 -11.43
C SER A 78 -35.00 -14.54 -12.19
N TYR A 79 -34.57 -15.15 -13.28
CA TYR A 79 -33.47 -14.66 -14.12
C TYR A 79 -33.58 -15.26 -15.52
N ASP A 80 -32.84 -14.70 -16.47
CA ASP A 80 -32.67 -15.31 -17.78
C ASP A 80 -31.62 -16.43 -17.68
N THR A 81 -32.06 -17.68 -17.90
CA THR A 81 -31.21 -18.86 -17.80
C THR A 81 -30.17 -18.95 -18.90
N SER A 82 -30.36 -18.25 -20.04
CA SER A 82 -29.43 -18.28 -21.16
C SER A 82 -28.21 -17.38 -20.92
N SER A 83 -28.45 -16.17 -20.40
CA SER A 83 -27.41 -15.18 -20.09
C SER A 83 -26.95 -15.21 -18.64
N ASN A 84 -27.69 -15.89 -17.76
CA ASN A 84 -27.44 -15.96 -16.32
C ASN A 84 -27.53 -14.59 -15.62
N ILE A 85 -28.44 -13.74 -16.09
CA ILE A 85 -28.65 -12.35 -15.65
C ILE A 85 -30.08 -12.16 -15.14
N SER A 86 -30.26 -11.51 -13.98
CA SER A 86 -31.60 -11.20 -13.48
C SER A 86 -32.19 -9.96 -14.16
N LEU A 87 -31.50 -8.82 -14.11
CA LEU A 87 -31.90 -7.56 -14.74
C LEU A 87 -30.80 -6.99 -15.63
N THR A 88 -31.17 -6.36 -16.75
CA THR A 88 -30.27 -5.58 -17.60
C THR A 88 -30.72 -4.12 -17.60
N ILE A 89 -29.81 -3.20 -17.29
CA ILE A 89 -30.05 -1.76 -17.30
C ILE A 89 -29.09 -1.12 -18.30
N ASP A 90 -29.65 -0.47 -19.31
CA ASP A 90 -28.91 0.24 -20.36
C ASP A 90 -28.89 1.73 -20.06
N LEU A 91 -27.81 2.20 -19.45
CA LEU A 91 -27.65 3.58 -18.98
C LEU A 91 -27.46 4.60 -20.11
N SER A 92 -27.38 4.16 -21.36
CA SER A 92 -27.54 5.06 -22.49
C SER A 92 -28.94 5.65 -22.62
N TYR A 93 -29.93 4.99 -22.02
CA TYR A 93 -31.35 5.38 -22.13
C TYR A 93 -32.06 5.45 -20.78
N ILE A 94 -31.49 4.83 -19.74
CA ILE A 94 -32.13 4.72 -18.44
C ILE A 94 -31.44 5.60 -17.40
N ASN A 95 -32.24 6.41 -16.73
CA ASN A 95 -31.94 6.98 -15.42
C ASN A 95 -32.87 6.31 -14.41
N LEU A 96 -32.32 5.57 -13.45
CA LEU A 96 -33.09 4.84 -12.44
C LEU A 96 -33.02 5.54 -11.08
N ASP A 97 -34.15 6.07 -10.62
CA ASP A 97 -34.33 6.53 -9.25
C ASP A 97 -35.04 5.45 -8.41
N GLY A 98 -34.26 4.81 -7.55
CA GLY A 98 -34.74 3.79 -6.63
C GLY A 98 -35.63 4.34 -5.53
N ASN A 99 -35.61 5.65 -5.25
CA ASN A 99 -36.45 6.28 -4.23
C ASN A 99 -36.37 5.58 -2.84
N SER A 100 -35.18 5.11 -2.46
CA SER A 100 -34.90 4.29 -1.27
C SER A 100 -35.58 2.92 -1.25
N ALA A 101 -36.01 2.41 -2.39
CA ALA A 101 -36.50 1.04 -2.51
C ALA A 101 -35.37 0.02 -2.36
N THR A 102 -35.75 -1.22 -2.08
CA THR A 102 -34.86 -2.38 -2.02
C THR A 102 -35.13 -3.31 -3.20
N LEU A 103 -34.09 -3.65 -3.96
CA LEU A 103 -34.10 -4.82 -4.85
C LEU A 103 -33.53 -6.00 -4.09
N ASP A 104 -34.39 -6.94 -3.75
CA ASP A 104 -34.06 -8.16 -3.01
C ASP A 104 -33.79 -9.32 -3.98
N PHE A 105 -32.52 -9.65 -4.14
CA PHE A 105 -32.01 -10.79 -4.92
C PHE A 105 -31.71 -12.02 -4.06
N THR A 106 -32.20 -12.04 -2.82
CA THR A 106 -32.04 -13.19 -1.92
C THR A 106 -32.56 -14.47 -2.56
N GLY A 107 -31.70 -15.48 -2.64
CA GLY A 107 -32.04 -16.78 -3.23
C GLY A 107 -32.11 -16.78 -4.76
N ASN A 108 -31.75 -15.68 -5.43
CA ASN A 108 -31.60 -15.65 -6.88
C ASN A 108 -30.31 -16.39 -7.28
N PRO A 109 -30.38 -17.44 -8.11
CA PRO A 109 -29.20 -18.23 -8.49
C PRO A 109 -28.40 -17.64 -9.66
N ALA A 110 -28.79 -16.47 -10.18
CA ALA A 110 -28.10 -15.82 -11.29
C ALA A 110 -26.63 -15.53 -10.95
N GLN A 111 -25.73 -15.55 -11.94
CA GLN A 111 -24.35 -15.10 -11.74
C GLN A 111 -24.25 -13.57 -11.65
N THR A 112 -25.17 -12.86 -12.30
CA THR A 112 -25.24 -11.39 -12.27
C THR A 112 -26.66 -10.96 -11.90
N SER A 113 -26.78 -10.20 -10.82
CA SER A 113 -28.07 -9.64 -10.39
C SER A 113 -28.49 -8.48 -11.31
N ILE A 114 -27.61 -7.52 -11.54
CA ILE A 114 -27.85 -6.39 -12.46
C ILE A 114 -26.67 -6.26 -13.42
N TYR A 115 -26.94 -6.49 -14.70
CA TYR A 115 -26.03 -6.21 -15.79
C TYR A 115 -26.21 -4.76 -16.23
N VAL A 116 -25.17 -3.95 -16.03
CA VAL A 116 -25.17 -2.52 -16.35
C VAL A 116 -24.39 -2.33 -17.65
N THR A 117 -25.07 -1.85 -18.68
CA THR A 117 -24.51 -1.60 -20.01
C THR A 117 -24.80 -0.17 -20.46
N ALA A 118 -24.17 0.22 -21.55
CA ALA A 118 -24.47 1.42 -22.32
C ALA A 118 -24.17 1.10 -23.78
N THR A 119 -25.14 1.32 -24.65
CA THR A 119 -25.05 0.94 -26.08
C THR A 119 -25.05 2.12 -27.03
N ARG A 120 -25.18 3.37 -26.55
CA ARG A 120 -25.13 4.56 -27.39
C ARG A 120 -23.70 4.83 -27.83
N ILE A 121 -23.55 5.15 -29.11
CA ILE A 121 -22.29 5.49 -29.74
C ILE A 121 -22.40 6.93 -30.23
N PRO A 122 -21.37 7.77 -30.00
CA PRO A 122 -20.26 7.60 -29.05
C PRO A 122 -20.65 7.64 -27.56
N PRO A 123 -19.81 7.12 -26.66
CA PRO A 123 -20.11 6.93 -25.23
C PRO A 123 -20.29 8.24 -24.44
N TYR A 124 -19.74 9.37 -24.90
CA TYR A 124 -19.89 10.66 -24.20
C TYR A 124 -21.34 11.16 -24.13
N PHE A 125 -22.24 10.62 -24.96
CA PHE A 125 -23.66 10.92 -24.88
C PHE A 125 -24.36 10.36 -23.63
N ASN A 126 -23.71 9.47 -22.89
CA ASN A 126 -24.27 8.94 -21.64
C ASN A 126 -24.26 9.98 -20.50
N ASN A 127 -23.45 11.05 -20.60
CA ASN A 127 -23.21 12.03 -19.52
C ASN A 127 -24.46 12.75 -19.01
N HIS A 128 -25.54 12.80 -19.79
CA HIS A 128 -26.77 13.50 -19.44
C HIS A 128 -27.86 12.58 -18.86
N ILE A 129 -27.73 11.26 -19.03
CA ILE A 129 -28.80 10.29 -18.75
C ILE A 129 -28.35 9.27 -17.70
N GLY A 130 -27.17 8.70 -17.87
CA GLY A 130 -26.76 7.47 -17.19
C GLY A 130 -26.56 7.63 -15.70
N GLU A 131 -27.56 7.24 -14.93
CA GLU A 131 -27.52 7.24 -13.47
C GLU A 131 -28.35 6.11 -12.88
N ILE A 132 -27.83 5.47 -11.83
CA ILE A 132 -28.61 4.66 -10.88
C ILE A 132 -28.47 5.31 -9.51
N LYS A 133 -29.58 5.62 -8.84
CA LYS A 133 -29.55 6.29 -7.54
C LYS A 133 -30.57 5.82 -6.52
N ASN A 134 -30.29 6.13 -5.24
CA ASN A 134 -31.20 5.97 -4.10
C ASN A 134 -31.77 4.54 -3.98
N LEU A 135 -30.90 3.53 -3.96
CA LEU A 135 -31.34 2.13 -4.01
C LEU A 135 -30.60 1.28 -2.98
N PHE A 136 -31.30 0.34 -2.38
CA PHE A 136 -30.71 -0.77 -1.65
C PHE A 136 -30.74 -2.02 -2.52
N ILE A 137 -29.61 -2.71 -2.68
CA ILE A 137 -29.45 -3.93 -3.47
C ILE A 137 -29.00 -5.01 -2.49
N ASP A 138 -29.88 -5.98 -2.23
CA ASP A 138 -29.69 -6.99 -1.21
C ASP A 138 -29.52 -8.39 -1.80
N GLY A 139 -28.38 -9.03 -1.52
CA GLY A 139 -28.11 -10.42 -1.88
C GLY A 139 -28.23 -11.39 -0.70
N LYS A 140 -28.39 -10.91 0.53
CA LYS A 140 -28.25 -11.74 1.74
C LYS A 140 -29.61 -12.15 2.30
N SER A 141 -29.90 -13.46 2.30
CA SER A 141 -30.96 -14.01 3.17
C SER A 141 -30.62 -13.76 4.63
N SER A 142 -31.62 -13.69 5.51
CA SER A 142 -31.43 -13.67 6.97
C SER A 142 -30.64 -14.92 7.42
N GLY A 143 -29.31 -14.82 7.43
CA GLY A 143 -28.36 -15.93 7.59
C GLY A 143 -26.95 -15.52 7.12
N THR A 144 -25.95 -16.32 7.44
CA THR A 144 -24.54 -16.05 7.10
C THR A 144 -24.18 -16.31 5.63
N VAL A 145 -25.10 -16.89 4.84
CA VAL A 145 -24.82 -17.31 3.46
C VAL A 145 -25.03 -16.14 2.50
N ARG A 146 -23.94 -15.73 1.84
CA ARG A 146 -23.90 -14.69 0.80
C ARG A 146 -24.46 -15.23 -0.52
N ASN A 147 -25.01 -14.36 -1.38
CA ASN A 147 -25.27 -14.71 -2.76
C ASN A 147 -23.92 -14.83 -3.50
N ASN A 148 -23.74 -15.91 -4.26
CA ASN A 148 -22.53 -16.14 -5.06
C ASN A 148 -22.50 -15.28 -6.34
N SER A 149 -23.48 -14.37 -6.53
CA SER A 149 -23.60 -13.49 -7.68
C SER A 149 -22.82 -12.18 -7.53
N THR A 150 -22.59 -11.50 -8.66
CA THR A 150 -22.20 -10.10 -8.71
C THR A 150 -23.44 -9.20 -8.64
N ALA A 151 -23.43 -8.18 -7.77
CA ALA A 151 -24.57 -7.25 -7.66
C ALA A 151 -24.70 -6.40 -8.92
N LEU A 152 -23.66 -5.62 -9.25
CA LEU A 152 -23.55 -4.81 -10.47
C LEU A 152 -22.39 -5.31 -11.33
N ASN A 153 -22.67 -5.90 -12.48
CA ASN A 153 -21.65 -6.20 -13.50
C ASN A 153 -21.68 -5.10 -14.57
N ILE A 154 -20.66 -4.25 -14.58
CA ILE A 154 -20.51 -3.13 -15.51
C ILE A 154 -19.71 -3.62 -16.71
N ASP A 155 -20.39 -3.80 -17.83
CA ASP A 155 -19.85 -4.42 -19.03
C ASP A 155 -20.64 -3.98 -20.26
N SER A 156 -19.96 -3.73 -21.37
CA SER A 156 -20.59 -3.52 -22.67
C SER A 156 -19.92 -4.40 -23.72
N SER A 157 -20.72 -5.07 -24.54
CA SER A 157 -20.21 -5.85 -25.67
C SER A 157 -20.19 -5.04 -26.98
N VAL A 158 -20.52 -3.74 -26.93
CA VAL A 158 -20.71 -2.91 -28.11
C VAL A 158 -19.44 -2.12 -28.40
N ASN A 159 -18.71 -2.53 -29.45
CA ASN A 159 -17.51 -1.83 -29.91
C ASN A 159 -17.83 -0.37 -30.32
N GLY A 160 -17.01 0.58 -29.87
CA GLY A 160 -17.22 2.01 -30.07
C GLY A 160 -18.25 2.64 -29.10
N SER A 161 -18.88 1.85 -28.25
CA SER A 161 -19.65 2.30 -27.09
C SER A 161 -18.87 1.98 -25.81
N GLY A 162 -19.44 2.35 -24.66
CA GLY A 162 -18.90 2.03 -23.36
C GLY A 162 -19.78 2.52 -22.24
N VAL A 163 -19.74 1.80 -21.12
CA VAL A 163 -20.32 2.24 -19.85
C VAL A 163 -19.43 3.32 -19.28
N ALA A 164 -19.61 4.52 -19.81
CA ALA A 164 -18.78 5.66 -19.51
C ALA A 164 -19.58 6.95 -19.35
N HIS A 165 -19.01 7.91 -18.63
CA HIS A 165 -19.67 9.17 -18.27
C HIS A 165 -20.97 8.96 -17.49
N ILE A 166 -21.05 7.92 -16.67
CA ILE A 166 -22.25 7.62 -15.86
C ILE A 166 -21.99 7.86 -14.37
N ASN A 167 -23.07 7.95 -13.59
CA ASN A 167 -23.03 8.11 -12.14
C ASN A 167 -23.74 6.97 -11.42
N LEU A 168 -23.14 6.46 -10.34
CA LEU A 168 -23.81 5.62 -9.36
C LEU A 168 -23.86 6.40 -8.04
N THR A 169 -25.06 6.63 -7.50
CA THR A 169 -25.25 7.60 -6.41
C THR A 169 -26.11 7.05 -5.29
N LYS A 170 -25.67 7.11 -4.02
CA LYS A 170 -26.50 6.70 -2.86
C LYS A 170 -27.03 5.28 -2.99
N LEU A 171 -26.14 4.33 -3.31
CA LEU A 171 -26.47 2.91 -3.38
C LEU A 171 -25.95 2.19 -2.15
N ASN A 172 -26.79 1.33 -1.58
CA ASN A 172 -26.38 0.36 -0.58
C ASN A 172 -26.33 -1.01 -1.26
N ILE A 173 -25.19 -1.70 -1.23
CA ILE A 173 -25.01 -3.00 -1.86
C ILE A 173 -24.47 -3.97 -0.81
N ARG A 174 -25.14 -5.10 -0.61
CA ARG A 174 -24.64 -6.09 0.35
C ARG A 174 -24.87 -7.54 0.01
N GLY A 175 -24.00 -8.41 0.54
CA GLY A 175 -24.26 -9.85 0.57
C GLY A 175 -23.99 -10.59 -0.73
N PHE A 176 -23.04 -10.12 -1.52
CA PHE A 176 -22.68 -10.66 -2.84
C PHE A 176 -21.24 -11.20 -2.86
N SER A 177 -20.91 -12.06 -3.83
CA SER A 177 -19.51 -12.44 -4.07
C SER A 177 -18.71 -11.23 -4.58
N ALA A 178 -19.33 -10.43 -5.45
CA ALA A 178 -18.81 -9.12 -5.85
C ALA A 178 -19.89 -8.04 -5.73
N GLY A 179 -19.58 -6.92 -5.08
CA GLY A 179 -20.47 -5.75 -5.05
C GLY A 179 -20.57 -5.12 -6.44
N ILE A 180 -19.45 -4.60 -6.95
CA ILE A 180 -19.34 -4.04 -8.31
C ILE A 180 -18.17 -4.69 -9.03
N ARG A 181 -18.42 -5.13 -10.27
CA ARG A 181 -17.41 -5.69 -11.18
C ARG A 181 -17.30 -4.84 -12.45
N TYR A 182 -16.08 -4.47 -12.85
CA TYR A 182 -15.80 -3.72 -14.07
C TYR A 182 -15.17 -4.63 -15.13
N CYS A 183 -15.80 -4.70 -16.30
CA CYS A 183 -15.42 -5.56 -17.43
C CYS A 183 -15.20 -4.70 -18.69
N ASN A 184 -15.64 -5.13 -19.88
CA ASN A 184 -15.30 -4.43 -21.13
C ASN A 184 -15.93 -3.04 -21.22
N HIS A 185 -15.19 -2.09 -21.79
CA HIS A 185 -15.68 -0.75 -22.09
C HIS A 185 -16.24 -0.02 -20.86
N ALA A 186 -15.66 -0.26 -19.68
CA ALA A 186 -16.05 0.36 -18.42
C ALA A 186 -15.00 1.37 -17.96
N TYR A 187 -15.27 2.68 -18.14
CA TYR A 187 -14.31 3.76 -17.88
C TYR A 187 -15.03 5.09 -17.57
N LEU A 188 -14.37 6.03 -16.91
CA LEU A 188 -14.93 7.37 -16.60
C LEU A 188 -16.25 7.32 -15.82
N ILE A 189 -16.35 6.38 -14.88
CA ILE A 189 -17.52 6.13 -14.04
C ILE A 189 -17.32 6.80 -12.67
N ARG A 190 -18.34 7.51 -12.19
CA ARG A 190 -18.31 8.20 -10.89
C ARG A 190 -19.25 7.55 -9.90
N HIS A 191 -18.78 7.39 -8.67
CA HIS A 191 -19.53 6.80 -7.56
C HIS A 191 -19.61 7.81 -6.42
N THR A 192 -20.81 8.10 -5.92
CA THR A 192 -21.00 9.09 -4.85
C THR A 192 -21.87 8.52 -3.73
N SER A 193 -21.34 8.52 -2.50
CA SER A 193 -22.05 8.06 -1.30
C SER A 193 -22.59 6.63 -1.41
N LEU A 194 -21.76 5.71 -1.88
CA LEU A 194 -22.09 4.28 -1.89
C LEU A 194 -21.67 3.63 -0.57
N ASP A 195 -22.48 2.69 -0.10
CA ASP A 195 -22.09 1.75 0.95
C ASP A 195 -22.07 0.34 0.35
N ILE A 196 -20.92 -0.32 0.35
CA ILE A 196 -20.77 -1.70 -0.13
C ILE A 196 -20.19 -2.57 0.98
N PHE A 197 -20.94 -3.56 1.42
CA PHE A 197 -20.59 -4.30 2.64
C PHE A 197 -21.08 -5.74 2.66
N ASP A 198 -20.55 -6.54 3.60
CA ASP A 198 -20.89 -7.96 3.72
C ASP A 198 -20.67 -8.76 2.40
N CYS A 199 -19.74 -8.33 1.56
CA CYS A 199 -19.40 -8.98 0.29
C CYS A 199 -18.11 -9.81 0.39
N ASP A 200 -17.89 -10.76 -0.52
CA ASP A 200 -16.55 -11.39 -0.62
C ASP A 200 -15.55 -10.36 -1.13
N THR A 201 -15.90 -9.63 -2.19
CA THR A 201 -15.16 -8.45 -2.64
C THR A 201 -16.12 -7.28 -2.89
N CYS A 202 -15.86 -6.09 -2.34
CA CYS A 202 -16.73 -4.93 -2.62
C CYS A 202 -16.58 -4.45 -4.06
N ILE A 203 -15.34 -4.21 -4.50
CA ILE A 203 -15.00 -3.71 -5.83
C ILE A 203 -13.99 -4.65 -6.48
N ILE A 204 -14.28 -5.10 -7.70
CA ILE A 204 -13.35 -5.92 -8.48
C ILE A 204 -13.20 -5.44 -9.93
N MET A 205 -11.94 -5.31 -10.37
CA MET A 205 -11.56 -5.12 -11.76
C MET A 205 -10.64 -6.28 -12.16
N PRO A 206 -11.18 -7.39 -12.66
CA PRO A 206 -10.40 -8.54 -13.13
C PRO A 206 -9.56 -8.21 -14.37
N SER A 207 -8.50 -8.99 -14.62
CA SER A 207 -7.73 -8.92 -15.87
C SER A 207 -8.47 -9.57 -17.04
N GLY A 208 -8.06 -9.25 -18.28
CA GLY A 208 -8.48 -9.98 -19.48
C GLY A 208 -9.66 -9.39 -20.25
N TYR A 209 -10.09 -8.18 -19.89
CA TYR A 209 -11.11 -7.43 -20.61
C TYR A 209 -10.49 -6.35 -21.52
N THR A 210 -11.31 -5.71 -22.34
CA THR A 210 -10.87 -4.72 -23.33
C THR A 210 -11.35 -3.33 -22.98
N ASP A 211 -10.46 -2.34 -23.15
CA ASP A 211 -10.80 -0.90 -23.13
C ASP A 211 -11.56 -0.48 -21.86
N TYR A 212 -10.94 -0.67 -20.68
CA TYR A 212 -11.60 -0.49 -19.39
C TYR A 212 -10.59 -0.05 -18.34
N GLY A 213 -11.10 0.58 -17.27
CA GLY A 213 -10.34 0.95 -16.09
C GLY A 213 -9.83 2.40 -16.04
N GLU A 214 -10.03 3.20 -17.09
CA GLU A 214 -9.63 4.63 -17.10
C GLU A 214 -10.55 5.46 -16.18
N GLY A 215 -9.97 6.33 -15.34
CA GLY A 215 -10.68 7.38 -14.61
C GLY A 215 -11.88 6.95 -13.75
N ILE A 216 -11.84 5.78 -13.12
CA ILE A 216 -12.92 5.32 -12.23
C ILE A 216 -12.76 5.97 -10.85
N SER A 217 -13.80 6.64 -10.35
CA SER A 217 -13.69 7.48 -9.14
C SER A 217 -14.83 7.28 -8.13
N PHE A 218 -14.49 7.43 -6.85
CA PHE A 218 -15.37 7.27 -5.69
C PHE A 218 -15.28 8.46 -4.75
N TYR A 219 -16.43 8.99 -4.34
CA TYR A 219 -16.56 10.18 -3.50
C TYR A 219 -17.43 9.87 -2.28
N GLY A 220 -16.88 9.97 -1.07
CA GLY A 220 -17.63 9.77 0.17
C GLY A 220 -18.28 8.39 0.30
N CYS A 221 -17.64 7.33 -0.19
CA CYS A 221 -18.16 5.97 -0.17
C CYS A 221 -17.60 5.17 1.02
N THR A 222 -18.30 4.14 1.47
CA THR A 222 -17.91 3.26 2.57
C THR A 222 -17.82 1.81 2.09
N PHE A 223 -16.71 1.14 2.38
CA PHE A 223 -16.48 -0.27 2.06
C PHE A 223 -16.14 -1.04 3.33
N TYR A 224 -17.01 -1.96 3.77
CA TYR A 224 -16.84 -2.55 5.10
C TYR A 224 -17.31 -4.00 5.26
N ASN A 225 -16.84 -4.64 6.34
CA ASN A 225 -17.22 -6.01 6.74
C ASN A 225 -17.14 -7.05 5.61
N SER A 226 -16.19 -6.88 4.70
CA SER A 226 -16.03 -7.70 3.50
C SER A 226 -14.72 -8.48 3.51
N GLY A 227 -14.61 -9.47 2.63
CA GLY A 227 -13.36 -10.21 2.45
C GLY A 227 -12.26 -9.26 1.96
N THR A 228 -12.48 -8.69 0.79
CA THR A 228 -11.60 -7.69 0.17
C THR A 228 -12.39 -6.41 -0.16
N ALA A 229 -11.89 -5.23 0.19
CA ALA A 229 -12.56 -3.99 -0.22
C ALA A 229 -12.35 -3.73 -1.71
N VAL A 230 -11.09 -3.70 -2.16
CA VAL A 230 -10.74 -3.37 -3.54
C VAL A 230 -9.76 -4.38 -4.12
N ASN A 231 -10.11 -4.96 -5.28
CA ASN A 231 -9.27 -5.90 -6.03
C ASN A 231 -9.09 -5.43 -7.47
N LEU A 232 -7.86 -5.03 -7.85
CA LEU A 232 -7.54 -4.49 -9.17
C LEU A 232 -6.46 -5.34 -9.85
N GLN A 233 -6.74 -5.86 -11.04
CA GLN A 233 -5.88 -6.78 -11.78
C GLN A 233 -5.61 -6.33 -13.24
N ASN A 234 -6.04 -5.12 -13.61
CA ASN A 234 -5.88 -4.59 -14.96
C ASN A 234 -4.64 -3.68 -15.06
N PRO A 235 -3.63 -3.99 -15.90
CA PRO A 235 -2.43 -3.16 -16.05
C PRO A 235 -2.64 -1.69 -16.38
N SER A 236 -3.77 -1.36 -17.02
CA SER A 236 -4.13 0.01 -17.41
C SER A 236 -5.23 0.63 -16.54
N GLY A 237 -5.60 -0.04 -15.46
CA GLY A 237 -6.70 0.38 -14.61
C GLY A 237 -6.26 1.29 -13.46
N GLU A 238 -7.00 2.37 -13.25
CA GLU A 238 -6.75 3.41 -12.24
C GLU A 238 -8.03 3.76 -11.47
N PHE A 239 -7.95 3.68 -10.15
CA PHE A 239 -9.09 3.92 -9.26
C PHE A 239 -8.77 5.06 -8.29
N TYR A 240 -9.67 6.04 -8.20
CA TYR A 240 -9.52 7.20 -7.33
C TYR A 240 -10.56 7.20 -6.22
N PHE A 241 -10.12 7.43 -4.98
CA PHE A 241 -10.99 7.46 -3.81
C PHE A 241 -10.79 8.77 -3.05
N PHE A 242 -11.89 9.50 -2.83
CA PHE A 242 -11.90 10.79 -2.15
C PHE A 242 -12.88 10.77 -0.99
N GLY A 243 -12.41 11.02 0.23
CA GLY A 243 -13.31 11.05 1.40
C GLY A 243 -13.95 9.71 1.73
N CYS A 244 -13.38 8.60 1.29
CA CYS A 244 -13.97 7.26 1.45
C CYS A 244 -13.54 6.59 2.77
N SER A 245 -14.34 5.65 3.26
CA SER A 245 -14.01 4.83 4.45
C SER A 245 -13.84 3.35 4.07
N PHE A 246 -12.89 2.67 4.71
CA PHE A 246 -12.53 1.27 4.48
C PHE A 246 -12.41 0.54 5.82
N ASP A 247 -13.48 -0.11 6.28
CA ASP A 247 -13.62 -0.50 7.68
C ASP A 247 -13.80 -2.01 7.86
N TYR A 248 -12.93 -2.63 8.66
CA TYR A 248 -13.08 -4.04 9.09
C TYR A 248 -13.13 -5.05 7.93
N ASN A 249 -12.45 -4.76 6.81
CA ASN A 249 -12.25 -5.75 5.74
C ASN A 249 -11.09 -6.67 6.09
N SER A 250 -11.16 -7.93 5.64
CA SER A 250 -10.05 -8.88 5.85
C SER A 250 -8.82 -8.47 5.05
N LEU A 251 -9.01 -7.84 3.89
CA LEU A 251 -8.00 -7.19 3.05
C LEU A 251 -8.57 -5.87 2.51
N GLN A 252 -7.85 -4.76 2.66
CA GLN A 252 -8.30 -3.47 2.14
C GLN A 252 -8.04 -3.37 0.63
N PHE A 253 -6.81 -3.68 0.21
CA PHE A 253 -6.39 -3.56 -1.19
C PHE A 253 -5.64 -4.81 -1.65
N ASP A 254 -6.04 -5.39 -2.77
CA ASP A 254 -5.26 -6.35 -3.56
C ASP A 254 -5.02 -5.75 -4.96
N ILE A 255 -3.83 -5.22 -5.18
CA ILE A 255 -3.45 -4.53 -6.42
C ILE A 255 -2.38 -5.35 -7.14
N ASN A 256 -2.67 -5.69 -8.38
CA ASN A 256 -1.76 -6.38 -9.28
C ASN A 256 -1.68 -5.66 -10.62
N SER A 257 -0.55 -5.01 -10.87
CA SER A 257 -0.29 -4.23 -12.08
C SER A 257 -1.22 -3.02 -12.29
N SER A 258 -2.15 -2.72 -11.38
CA SER A 258 -3.05 -1.54 -11.44
C SER A 258 -2.61 -0.42 -10.49
N ALA A 259 -3.31 0.71 -10.55
CA ALA A 259 -3.12 1.82 -9.62
C ALA A 259 -4.39 2.15 -8.81
N ALA A 260 -4.20 2.49 -7.53
CA ALA A 260 -5.23 3.12 -6.71
C ALA A 260 -4.67 4.33 -5.98
N MET A 261 -5.42 5.44 -5.99
CA MET A 261 -5.04 6.70 -5.35
C MET A 261 -6.14 7.14 -4.38
N LEU A 262 -5.76 7.29 -3.12
CA LEU A 262 -6.65 7.67 -2.03
C LEU A 262 -6.29 9.07 -1.52
N SER A 263 -7.31 9.88 -1.27
CA SER A 263 -7.18 11.19 -0.64
C SER A 263 -8.26 11.40 0.39
N GLN A 264 -7.90 11.91 1.57
CA GLN A 264 -8.86 12.23 2.65
C GLN A 264 -9.71 11.04 3.09
N CYS A 265 -9.16 9.83 2.99
CA CYS A 265 -9.87 8.59 3.33
C CYS A 265 -9.66 8.19 4.79
N HIS A 266 -10.49 7.27 5.28
CA HIS A 266 -10.33 6.59 6.56
C HIS A 266 -10.19 5.09 6.32
N ILE A 267 -9.20 4.45 6.92
CA ILE A 267 -8.90 3.02 6.75
C ILE A 267 -8.76 2.42 8.14
N GLU A 268 -9.60 1.45 8.49
CA GLU A 268 -9.68 0.90 9.84
C GLU A 268 -9.71 -0.63 9.88
N GLY A 269 -9.17 -1.19 10.96
CA GLY A 269 -9.21 -2.63 11.27
C GLY A 269 -7.84 -3.28 11.08
N SER A 270 -7.77 -4.29 10.20
CA SER A 270 -6.51 -4.98 9.89
C SER A 270 -5.55 -4.14 9.05
N CYS A 271 -6.09 -3.18 8.28
CA CYS A 271 -5.38 -2.34 7.33
C CYS A 271 -4.44 -3.12 6.38
N LYS A 272 -4.75 -4.39 6.10
CA LYS A 272 -3.94 -5.24 5.22
C LYS A 272 -4.00 -4.75 3.78
N MET A 273 -2.86 -4.64 3.13
CA MET A 273 -2.71 -4.16 1.76
C MET A 273 -1.68 -5.01 1.02
N LYS A 274 -1.99 -5.36 -0.22
CA LYS A 274 -1.12 -6.13 -1.10
C LYS A 274 -0.94 -5.38 -2.41
N VAL A 275 0.32 -5.18 -2.80
CA VAL A 275 0.69 -4.56 -4.08
C VAL A 275 1.74 -5.41 -4.79
N SER A 276 1.51 -5.68 -6.06
CA SER A 276 2.33 -6.56 -6.89
C SER A 276 2.19 -6.22 -8.37
N GLY A 277 3.05 -6.80 -9.21
CA GLY A 277 2.96 -6.66 -10.67
C GLY A 277 3.44 -5.29 -11.18
N SER A 278 3.87 -5.27 -12.44
CA SER A 278 4.47 -4.08 -13.06
C SER A 278 3.47 -2.92 -13.09
N GLY A 279 3.85 -1.75 -12.59
CA GLY A 279 2.95 -0.60 -12.45
C GLY A 279 2.03 -0.65 -11.23
N GLY A 280 2.04 -1.74 -10.46
CA GLY A 280 1.27 -1.89 -9.22
C GLY A 280 1.59 -0.78 -8.23
N THR A 281 0.60 0.09 -7.94
CA THR A 281 0.79 1.29 -7.12
C THR A 281 -0.39 1.53 -6.20
N LEU A 282 -0.12 1.83 -4.92
CA LEU A 282 -1.12 2.33 -3.97
C LEU A 282 -0.63 3.63 -3.36
N GLU A 283 -1.32 4.73 -3.66
CA GLU A 283 -1.05 6.03 -3.06
C GLU A 283 -2.13 6.39 -2.05
N ILE A 284 -1.74 6.83 -0.87
CA ILE A 284 -2.63 7.21 0.22
C ILE A 284 -2.18 8.57 0.72
N SER A 285 -3.00 9.59 0.55
CA SER A 285 -2.66 10.97 0.93
C SER A 285 -3.71 11.56 1.87
N ASN A 286 -3.29 12.42 2.81
CA ASN A 286 -4.18 13.19 3.68
C ASN A 286 -5.24 12.33 4.40
N SER A 287 -4.93 11.07 4.66
CA SER A 287 -5.91 10.06 5.11
C SER A 287 -5.65 9.66 6.56
N ARG A 288 -6.58 8.93 7.17
CA ARG A 288 -6.40 8.30 8.48
C ARG A 288 -6.33 6.78 8.32
N LEU A 289 -5.34 6.16 8.95
CA LEU A 289 -5.18 4.71 9.06
C LEU A 289 -5.26 4.34 10.54
N VAL A 290 -6.13 3.40 10.92
CA VAL A 290 -6.35 2.97 12.31
C VAL A 290 -6.21 1.45 12.41
N PHE A 291 -5.09 1.00 12.97
CA PHE A 291 -4.72 -0.41 13.13
C PHE A 291 -5.25 -0.96 14.46
N GLN A 292 -6.35 -1.71 14.45
CA GLN A 292 -7.01 -2.15 15.69
C GLN A 292 -6.70 -3.61 16.09
N ASP A 293 -6.23 -4.45 15.16
CA ASP A 293 -6.02 -5.90 15.40
C ASP A 293 -4.74 -6.46 14.73
N VAL A 294 -3.56 -5.94 15.07
CA VAL A 294 -2.27 -6.45 14.57
C VAL A 294 -1.80 -7.73 15.29
N SER A 295 -2.65 -8.76 15.30
CA SER A 295 -2.21 -10.09 15.68
C SER A 295 -1.50 -10.76 14.49
N ALA A 296 -0.19 -10.97 14.64
CA ALA A 296 0.67 -11.88 13.86
C ALA A 296 1.07 -11.56 12.40
N TYR A 297 0.65 -10.45 11.77
CA TYR A 297 0.96 -10.22 10.34
C TYR A 297 1.40 -8.79 10.00
N ALA A 298 2.31 -8.70 9.02
CA ALA A 298 2.69 -7.47 8.35
C ALA A 298 1.47 -6.88 7.61
N PRO A 299 1.08 -5.62 7.85
CA PRO A 299 -0.04 -5.00 7.14
C PRO A 299 0.28 -4.77 5.66
N PHE A 300 1.54 -4.63 5.28
CA PHE A 300 1.94 -4.38 3.90
C PHE A 300 2.64 -5.59 3.30
N ASN A 301 2.08 -6.15 2.22
CA ASN A 301 2.72 -7.16 1.40
C ASN A 301 2.99 -6.59 0.02
N VAL A 302 4.25 -6.22 -0.23
CA VAL A 302 4.65 -5.49 -1.43
C VAL A 302 5.70 -6.30 -2.16
N SER A 303 5.43 -6.68 -3.40
CA SER A 303 6.36 -7.46 -4.21
C SER A 303 7.49 -6.58 -4.76
N THR A 304 8.63 -7.18 -5.14
CA THR A 304 9.75 -6.45 -5.75
C THR A 304 9.50 -5.97 -7.18
N ASN A 305 8.40 -6.40 -7.81
CA ASN A 305 8.08 -6.14 -9.21
C ASN A 305 6.98 -5.10 -9.40
N CYS A 306 6.78 -4.20 -8.43
CA CYS A 306 5.78 -3.12 -8.47
C CYS A 306 6.40 -1.80 -8.01
N GLU A 307 5.66 -0.71 -8.15
CA GLU A 307 6.10 0.62 -7.70
C GLU A 307 6.03 0.73 -6.18
N GLY A 308 5.00 0.15 -5.55
CA GLY A 308 4.88 0.01 -4.11
C GLY A 308 3.71 0.76 -3.47
N ILE A 309 3.84 1.03 -2.16
CA ILE A 309 2.84 1.76 -1.37
C ILE A 309 3.43 3.09 -0.91
N TYR A 310 2.70 4.18 -1.14
CA TYR A 310 3.10 5.54 -0.80
C TYR A 310 2.04 6.18 0.11
N ILE A 311 2.39 6.43 1.37
CA ILE A 311 1.51 7.06 2.36
C ILE A 311 2.06 8.47 2.62
N LYS A 312 1.25 9.51 2.43
CA LYS A 312 1.68 10.90 2.52
C LYS A 312 0.72 11.72 3.37
N ASP A 313 1.24 12.62 4.20
CA ASP A 313 0.49 13.61 4.97
C ASP A 313 -0.71 13.02 5.74
N SER A 314 -0.57 11.77 6.20
CA SER A 314 -1.67 10.99 6.76
C SER A 314 -1.55 10.83 8.28
N TYR A 315 -2.63 10.48 8.95
CA TYR A 315 -2.66 10.15 10.36
C TYR A 315 -2.70 8.65 10.57
N ILE A 316 -1.72 8.10 11.28
CA ILE A 316 -1.56 6.67 11.49
C ILE A 316 -1.76 6.38 12.97
N ASP A 317 -2.82 5.67 13.31
CA ASP A 317 -3.23 5.35 14.67
C ASP A 317 -3.28 3.83 14.87
N GLY A 318 -3.09 3.36 16.09
CA GLY A 318 -3.09 1.93 16.39
C GLY A 318 -1.75 1.22 16.15
N GLY A 319 -1.63 0.01 16.71
CA GLY A 319 -0.36 -0.67 16.93
C GLY A 319 0.27 -1.27 15.67
N LEU A 320 0.77 -0.47 14.72
CA LEU A 320 1.67 -0.97 13.65
C LEU A 320 2.80 -1.87 14.19
N PHE A 321 3.16 -1.67 15.46
CA PHE A 321 4.16 -2.43 16.21
C PHE A 321 3.47 -3.22 17.32
N ASN A 322 3.45 -4.55 17.18
CA ASN A 322 3.01 -5.43 18.25
C ASN A 322 4.02 -5.36 19.42
N ASN A 323 3.52 -5.33 20.66
CA ASN A 323 4.28 -5.33 21.92
C ASN A 323 5.37 -6.42 22.04
N THR A 324 5.34 -7.46 21.19
CA THR A 324 6.38 -8.51 21.13
C THR A 324 7.54 -8.24 20.16
N GLY A 325 7.55 -7.14 19.40
CA GLY A 325 8.68 -6.73 18.54
C GLY A 325 9.08 -7.74 17.44
N LYS A 326 8.15 -8.59 17.01
CA LYS A 326 8.44 -9.81 16.23
C LYS A 326 8.09 -9.77 14.74
N TYR A 327 7.47 -8.72 14.23
CA TYR A 327 6.92 -8.72 12.87
C TYR A 327 7.39 -7.51 12.05
N ASP A 328 7.87 -7.80 10.85
CA ASP A 328 8.14 -6.80 9.83
C ASP A 328 6.81 -6.13 9.45
N ILE A 329 6.80 -4.79 9.31
CA ILE A 329 5.62 -4.04 8.83
C ILE A 329 5.39 -4.28 7.32
N VAL A 330 6.47 -4.65 6.62
CA VAL A 330 6.50 -4.87 5.18
C VAL A 330 7.03 -6.27 4.90
N THR A 331 6.34 -7.00 4.03
CA THR A 331 6.77 -8.30 3.49
C THR A 331 6.80 -8.24 1.96
N GLY A 332 7.39 -9.25 1.30
CA GLY A 332 7.46 -9.34 -0.16
C GLY A 332 8.65 -8.62 -0.83
N GLY A 333 9.39 -7.79 -0.07
CA GLY A 333 10.64 -7.16 -0.51
C GLY A 333 10.50 -5.86 -1.32
N GLY A 334 9.27 -5.42 -1.59
CA GLY A 334 8.97 -4.15 -2.27
C GLY A 334 9.08 -2.93 -1.36
N ILE A 335 8.60 -1.79 -1.87
CA ILE A 335 8.80 -0.47 -1.24
C ILE A 335 7.51 -0.03 -0.53
N VAL A 336 7.65 0.43 0.72
CA VAL A 336 6.65 1.23 1.41
C VAL A 336 7.28 2.55 1.83
N LYS A 337 6.69 3.67 1.41
CA LYS A 337 7.17 5.01 1.72
C LYS A 337 6.12 5.76 2.50
N ILE A 338 6.47 6.32 3.65
CA ILE A 338 5.57 7.09 4.53
C ILE A 338 6.16 8.50 4.72
N GLU A 339 5.52 9.54 4.21
CA GLU A 339 6.01 10.93 4.28
C GLU A 339 4.98 11.84 4.95
N GLY A 340 5.44 12.87 5.67
CA GLY A 340 4.60 13.93 6.27
C GLY A 340 3.56 13.45 7.29
N SER A 341 3.56 12.17 7.67
CA SER A 341 2.49 11.52 8.42
C SER A 341 2.68 11.63 9.94
N LYS A 342 1.58 11.64 10.71
CA LYS A 342 1.50 11.80 12.17
C LYS A 342 0.95 10.54 12.85
N SER A 343 1.16 10.34 14.16
CA SER A 343 0.63 9.17 14.89
C SER A 343 0.23 9.43 16.36
N TYR A 344 -0.75 8.67 16.89
CA TYR A 344 -1.30 8.80 18.28
C TYR A 344 -0.81 7.74 19.27
N ASN A 345 -1.00 6.46 18.98
CA ASN A 345 -0.79 5.35 19.92
C ASN A 345 0.58 4.73 19.75
N ILE A 346 1.53 5.23 20.52
CA ILE A 346 2.88 4.66 20.63
C ILE A 346 2.90 3.92 21.96
N TYR A 347 2.39 2.69 21.98
CA TYR A 347 2.81 1.75 23.03
C TYR A 347 4.31 1.51 22.83
N THR A 348 5.10 2.20 23.65
CA THR A 348 6.56 2.07 23.85
C THR A 348 7.45 2.21 22.62
N GLY A 349 7.93 3.45 22.40
CA GLY A 349 9.04 3.82 21.51
C GLY A 349 8.72 3.59 20.03
N PHE A 350 8.39 4.60 19.24
CA PHE A 350 9.41 5.17 18.34
C PHE A 350 9.01 6.53 17.73
N PHE A 351 8.01 7.24 18.25
CA PHE A 351 7.56 8.51 17.64
C PHE A 351 7.14 9.61 18.63
N THR A 352 7.97 10.04 19.58
CA THR A 352 7.63 11.29 20.32
C THR A 352 8.14 12.54 19.59
N ASN A 353 7.34 12.95 18.59
CA ASN A 353 6.91 14.29 18.14
C ASN A 353 7.86 15.52 18.21
N TYR A 354 8.25 16.03 17.03
CA TYR A 354 7.99 17.37 16.40
C TYR A 354 8.92 17.44 15.15
N LEU A 355 8.50 16.94 13.99
CA LEU A 355 7.96 17.70 12.84
C LEU A 355 8.82 18.92 12.45
N ASP A 356 9.67 18.75 11.43
CA ASP A 356 9.48 19.39 10.12
C ASP A 356 10.22 18.58 9.03
N GLU A 357 9.50 18.29 7.94
CA GLU A 357 9.98 17.68 6.68
C GLU A 357 10.42 16.20 6.74
N ASN A 358 9.45 15.31 7.04
CA ASN A 358 9.65 13.88 7.29
C ASN A 358 9.35 12.99 6.07
N SER A 359 10.34 12.26 5.55
CA SER A 359 10.12 11.07 4.73
C SER A 359 10.70 9.84 5.43
N LEU A 360 9.88 8.79 5.63
CA LEU A 360 10.26 7.48 6.14
C LEU A 360 10.18 6.49 4.98
N ASN A 361 11.33 6.10 4.43
CA ASN A 361 11.41 5.05 3.42
C ASN A 361 11.59 3.70 4.12
N PHE A 362 10.54 2.88 4.18
CA PHE A 362 10.64 1.47 4.54
C PHE A 362 10.89 0.66 3.27
N SER A 363 12.15 0.62 2.85
CA SER A 363 12.63 -0.46 1.99
C SER A 363 13.46 -1.38 2.88
N PRO A 364 13.33 -2.72 2.78
CA PRO A 364 14.42 -3.60 3.17
C PRO A 364 15.59 -3.36 2.20
N LYS A 365 16.21 -2.19 2.30
CA LYS A 365 17.39 -1.87 1.53
C LYS A 365 18.50 -2.67 2.17
N ARG A 366 18.98 -3.70 1.47
CA ARG A 366 20.26 -4.32 1.76
C ARG A 366 21.35 -3.27 1.53
N ILE A 367 21.62 -2.49 2.57
CA ILE A 367 22.85 -1.76 2.90
C ILE A 367 23.57 -1.11 1.69
N ASP A 368 23.42 0.22 1.57
CA ASP A 368 24.44 1.12 1.00
C ASP A 368 25.41 1.58 2.11
N ALA A 369 25.90 0.67 2.94
CA ALA A 369 26.95 0.99 3.90
C ALA A 369 28.31 0.67 3.29
N GLU A 370 29.16 1.70 3.25
CA GLU A 370 30.55 1.55 2.89
C GLU A 370 31.32 1.06 4.12
N VAL A 371 32.08 -0.02 3.95
CA VAL A 371 32.92 -0.58 5.00
C VAL A 371 34.34 -0.07 4.84
N PHE A 372 34.89 0.54 5.87
CA PHE A 372 36.29 0.99 5.89
C PHE A 372 37.06 0.24 6.95
N SER A 373 38.12 -0.44 6.55
CA SER A 373 39.07 -1.06 7.46
C SER A 373 40.07 -0.03 8.03
N TYR A 374 40.46 -0.16 9.31
CA TYR A 374 41.53 0.65 9.89
C TYR A 374 42.55 -0.17 10.67
N THR A 375 43.78 0.35 10.71
CA THR A 375 44.92 -0.16 11.48
C THR A 375 45.93 0.97 11.65
N ASP A 376 46.73 0.93 12.72
CA ASP A 376 47.76 1.96 13.01
C ASP A 376 48.95 1.93 12.02
N ASN A 377 48.98 0.94 11.12
CA ASN A 377 50.13 0.66 10.26
C ASN A 377 49.91 1.05 8.80
N GLU A 378 49.09 0.30 8.06
CA GLU A 378 48.99 0.38 6.60
C GLU A 378 47.59 -0.04 6.11
N ILE A 379 46.93 0.84 5.35
CA ILE A 379 45.62 0.61 4.73
C ILE A 379 45.85 0.41 3.22
N TYR A 380 45.39 -0.72 2.68
CA TYR A 380 45.58 -1.06 1.26
C TYR A 380 44.42 -0.54 0.41
N ASN A 381 43.18 -0.68 0.90
CA ASN A 381 41.96 -0.14 0.31
C ASN A 381 40.82 -0.09 1.34
N THR A 382 39.60 0.28 0.91
CA THR A 382 38.41 0.36 1.78
C THR A 382 38.12 -0.97 2.50
N LEU A 383 38.32 -2.10 1.82
CA LEU A 383 38.00 -3.43 2.33
C LEU A 383 39.20 -4.19 2.92
N SER A 384 40.41 -3.62 2.92
CA SER A 384 41.58 -4.31 3.44
C SER A 384 42.68 -3.39 3.96
N ALA A 385 43.24 -3.80 5.08
CA ALA A 385 44.40 -3.20 5.71
C ALA A 385 45.27 -4.32 6.28
N LYS A 386 46.49 -3.99 6.74
CA LYS A 386 47.47 -4.96 7.23
C LYS A 386 46.87 -6.01 8.19
N ASN A 387 46.04 -5.57 9.14
CA ASN A 387 45.53 -6.43 10.20
C ASN A 387 44.08 -6.91 10.01
N ILE A 388 43.43 -6.54 8.90
CA ILE A 388 42.00 -6.78 8.71
C ILE A 388 41.62 -6.85 7.23
N SER A 389 40.74 -7.79 6.87
CA SER A 389 40.09 -7.82 5.56
C SER A 389 38.58 -7.95 5.70
N VAL A 390 37.85 -7.31 4.80
CA VAL A 390 36.40 -7.31 4.72
C VAL A 390 36.01 -7.94 3.39
N ALA A 391 35.11 -8.90 3.42
CA ALA A 391 34.63 -9.59 2.22
C ALA A 391 33.15 -9.94 2.37
N ARG A 392 32.51 -10.23 1.24
CA ARG A 392 31.20 -10.86 1.22
C ARG A 392 31.37 -12.37 1.48
N ASP A 393 30.55 -12.95 2.35
CA ASP A 393 30.53 -14.41 2.58
C ASP A 393 29.13 -14.96 2.25
N THR A 394 29.08 -15.85 1.26
CA THR A 394 27.86 -16.51 0.79
C THR A 394 27.60 -17.85 1.48
N THR A 395 28.46 -18.27 2.39
CA THR A 395 28.39 -19.57 3.09
C THR A 395 27.94 -19.44 4.53
N VAL A 396 28.13 -18.27 5.15
CA VAL A 396 27.70 -17.97 6.53
C VAL A 396 26.87 -16.70 6.53
N PHE A 397 25.54 -16.81 6.64
CA PHE A 397 24.60 -15.69 6.72
C PHE A 397 23.38 -16.07 7.58
N GLU A 398 22.67 -15.07 8.12
CA GLU A 398 21.43 -15.23 8.91
C GLU A 398 20.21 -15.16 8.00
N SER A 399 20.23 -14.29 6.99
CA SER A 399 19.14 -14.16 6.05
C SER A 399 19.58 -13.63 4.69
N GLY A 400 18.78 -13.89 3.66
CA GLY A 400 19.12 -13.45 2.32
C GLY A 400 20.13 -14.35 1.64
N ALA A 401 21.17 -13.78 1.03
CA ALA A 401 22.12 -14.52 0.18
C ALA A 401 23.60 -14.37 0.59
N PHE A 402 23.92 -13.48 1.52
CA PHE A 402 25.29 -13.24 1.99
C PHE A 402 25.31 -12.45 3.29
N SER A 403 26.43 -12.52 4.01
CA SER A 403 26.78 -11.61 5.11
C SER A 403 28.06 -10.82 4.79
N THR A 404 28.35 -9.80 5.60
CA THR A 404 29.65 -9.12 5.60
C THR A 404 30.58 -9.85 6.56
N LYS A 405 31.64 -10.47 6.02
CA LYS A 405 32.70 -11.12 6.78
C LYS A 405 33.87 -10.17 6.99
N ILE A 406 34.26 -10.03 8.25
CA ILE A 406 35.42 -9.26 8.69
C ILE A 406 36.42 -10.24 9.27
N THR A 407 37.63 -10.29 8.72
CA THR A 407 38.69 -11.21 9.12
C THR A 407 39.84 -10.43 9.75
N LYS A 408 40.12 -10.69 11.02
CA LYS A 408 41.30 -10.21 11.72
C LYS A 408 42.48 -11.13 11.39
N GLN A 409 43.60 -10.55 10.95
CA GLN A 409 44.75 -11.30 10.44
C GLN A 409 45.78 -11.67 11.52
N PHE A 410 45.83 -10.93 12.62
CA PHE A 410 46.86 -11.09 13.67
C PHE A 410 46.27 -11.22 15.08
N GLY A 411 47.13 -11.49 16.06
CA GLY A 411 46.76 -11.72 17.46
C GLY A 411 46.30 -10.48 18.24
N ALA A 412 46.18 -10.65 19.55
CA ALA A 412 45.76 -9.61 20.50
C ALA A 412 46.51 -8.28 20.33
N TYR A 413 45.84 -7.17 20.61
CA TYR A 413 46.38 -5.81 20.59
C TYR A 413 46.86 -5.30 19.22
N SER A 414 46.74 -6.12 18.16
CA SER A 414 46.86 -5.60 16.80
C SER A 414 45.69 -4.66 16.51
N SER A 415 45.98 -3.37 16.29
CA SER A 415 44.96 -2.38 15.90
C SER A 415 44.29 -2.83 14.61
N SER A 416 43.02 -3.17 14.72
CA SER A 416 42.18 -3.70 13.64
C SER A 416 40.72 -3.41 13.97
N GLY A 417 40.00 -2.85 13.02
CA GLY A 417 38.57 -2.65 13.14
C GLY A 417 37.99 -2.15 11.82
N CYS A 418 36.67 -2.01 11.77
CA CYS A 418 36.02 -1.41 10.62
C CYS A 418 34.93 -0.43 11.00
N TYR A 419 34.67 0.49 10.10
CA TYR A 419 33.58 1.44 10.16
C TYR A 419 32.49 1.02 9.17
N LEU A 420 31.24 1.04 9.60
CA LEU A 420 30.06 0.92 8.75
C LEU A 420 29.43 2.30 8.68
N PHE A 421 29.53 2.96 7.53
CA PHE A 421 28.94 4.28 7.32
C PHE A 421 27.50 4.14 6.84
N VAL A 422 26.57 4.81 7.51
CA VAL A 422 25.18 4.92 7.07
C VAL A 422 24.90 6.38 6.80
N LYS A 423 24.66 6.70 5.52
CA LYS A 423 24.29 8.05 5.10
C LYS A 423 22.91 8.39 5.67
N LEU A 424 22.83 9.56 6.31
CA LEU A 424 21.62 10.03 6.95
C LEU A 424 20.79 10.88 5.99
N GLN A 425 19.49 10.87 6.20
CA GLN A 425 18.60 11.84 5.59
C GLN A 425 18.87 13.25 6.14
N PRO A 426 18.68 14.31 5.34
CA PRO A 426 18.95 15.69 5.76
C PRO A 426 18.31 16.07 7.11
N ASN A 427 17.15 15.51 7.46
CA ASN A 427 16.36 15.92 8.62
C ASN A 427 16.46 15.01 9.84
N THR A 428 17.24 13.93 9.77
CA THR A 428 17.45 13.01 10.90
C THR A 428 17.92 13.76 12.13
N LYS A 429 17.30 13.52 13.29
CA LYS A 429 17.62 14.12 14.60
C LYS A 429 18.17 13.08 15.56
N ARG A 430 17.76 11.82 15.44
CA ARG A 430 18.33 10.71 16.22
C ARG A 430 18.55 9.51 15.32
N VAL A 431 19.44 8.64 15.74
CA VAL A 431 19.67 7.36 15.08
C VAL A 431 19.71 6.26 16.12
N SER A 432 19.11 5.12 15.76
CA SER A 432 19.24 3.84 16.45
C SER A 432 19.58 2.79 15.42
N PHE A 433 20.23 1.71 15.85
CA PHE A 433 20.51 0.59 14.97
C PHE A 433 20.33 -0.75 15.67
N ARG A 434 20.10 -1.76 14.84
CA ARG A 434 20.16 -3.18 15.18
C ARG A 434 21.05 -3.86 14.16
N LEU A 435 21.84 -4.83 14.62
CA LEU A 435 22.56 -5.73 13.72
C LEU A 435 22.60 -7.13 14.30
N ARG A 436 22.68 -8.13 13.41
CA ARG A 436 22.98 -9.52 13.77
C ARG A 436 24.46 -9.75 13.52
N TRP A 437 25.12 -10.41 14.46
CA TRP A 437 26.50 -10.80 14.27
C TRP A 437 26.75 -12.23 14.74
N LYS A 438 27.79 -12.84 14.17
CA LYS A 438 28.27 -14.18 14.50
C LYS A 438 29.79 -14.18 14.47
N SER A 439 30.43 -14.95 15.33
CA SER A 439 31.88 -15.15 15.28
C SER A 439 32.23 -16.63 15.20
N ASN A 440 33.33 -16.94 14.51
CA ASN A 440 33.97 -18.26 14.50
C ASN A 440 35.27 -18.31 15.33
N ILE A 441 35.57 -17.25 16.10
CA ILE A 441 36.77 -17.14 16.91
C ILE A 441 36.58 -17.94 18.20
N ASN A 442 37.21 -19.10 18.31
CA ASN A 442 37.02 -20.03 19.41
C ASN A 442 37.85 -19.68 20.66
N ILE A 443 37.61 -18.51 21.25
CA ILE A 443 38.26 -18.05 22.49
C ILE A 443 37.18 -17.49 23.43
N PRO A 444 36.71 -18.29 24.42
CA PRO A 444 35.53 -17.98 25.23
C PRO A 444 35.59 -16.70 26.08
N THR A 445 36.77 -16.14 26.29
CA THR A 445 37.01 -14.96 27.15
C THR A 445 37.26 -13.67 26.36
N ASN A 446 37.06 -13.67 25.04
CA ASN A 446 37.24 -12.49 24.22
C ASN A 446 35.98 -11.62 24.17
N THR A 447 36.17 -10.34 23.90
CA THR A 447 35.11 -9.37 23.67
C THR A 447 35.25 -8.69 22.31
N ILE A 448 34.14 -8.20 21.77
CA ILE A 448 34.11 -7.24 20.65
C ILE A 448 33.45 -5.96 21.15
N ASP A 449 34.04 -4.82 20.81
CA ASP A 449 33.46 -3.52 21.11
C ASP A 449 32.78 -2.93 19.87
N PHE A 450 31.54 -2.50 20.07
CA PHE A 450 30.77 -1.72 19.12
C PHE A 450 30.66 -0.29 19.61
N TYR A 451 31.04 0.67 18.78
CA TYR A 451 30.88 2.10 19.05
C TYR A 451 29.98 2.74 18.00
N THR A 452 29.42 3.91 18.35
CA THR A 452 28.72 4.76 17.39
C THR A 452 29.35 6.14 17.31
N MET A 453 29.51 6.64 16.08
CA MET A 453 30.11 7.93 15.79
C MET A 453 29.28 8.70 14.76
N TRP A 454 29.61 9.97 14.61
CA TRP A 454 29.05 10.87 13.61
C TRP A 454 30.14 11.37 12.67
N ALA A 455 29.82 11.51 11.39
CA ALA A 455 30.74 12.04 10.38
C ALA A 455 30.03 12.95 9.36
N ASP A 456 30.73 13.95 8.84
CA ASP A 456 30.20 14.91 7.84
C ASP A 456 30.40 14.44 6.38
N ALA A 457 31.48 13.70 6.09
CA ALA A 457 31.78 13.23 4.74
C ALA A 457 32.50 11.88 4.69
N LEU A 458 32.29 11.13 3.61
CA LEU A 458 33.11 9.98 3.22
C LEU A 458 34.39 10.52 2.56
N ARG A 459 35.51 10.65 3.27
CA ARG A 459 36.79 11.01 2.62
C ARG A 459 38.00 10.27 3.18
N GLY A 460 38.76 9.69 2.25
CA GLY A 460 40.02 8.97 2.44
C GLY A 460 41.19 9.86 2.85
N GLN A 461 41.03 10.66 3.91
CA GLN A 461 42.18 11.13 4.68
C GLN A 461 42.37 10.20 5.87
N LYS A 462 43.63 9.82 6.08
CA LYS A 462 44.13 8.94 7.12
C LYS A 462 43.45 9.25 8.47
N ILE A 463 42.58 8.36 8.94
CA ILE A 463 42.10 8.39 10.33
C ILE A 463 43.31 8.00 11.18
N VAL A 464 44.05 9.00 11.68
CA VAL A 464 45.20 8.77 12.57
C VAL A 464 44.66 8.50 13.96
N THR A 465 44.38 7.24 14.25
CA THR A 465 44.04 6.77 15.59
C THR A 465 45.27 6.93 16.48
N THR A 466 45.23 7.84 17.46
CA THR A 466 46.25 7.87 18.51
C THR A 466 45.60 7.31 19.77
N THR A 467 45.83 6.03 20.05
CA THR A 467 45.32 5.38 21.25
C THR A 467 46.28 5.64 22.41
N THR A 468 45.94 6.59 23.29
CA THR A 468 46.60 6.68 24.59
C THR A 468 45.81 5.83 25.58
N VAL A 469 46.28 4.61 25.86
CA VAL A 469 45.72 3.76 26.92
C VAL A 469 46.25 4.25 28.27
N ASN A 470 45.48 5.07 28.98
CA ASN A 470 45.75 5.30 30.40
C ASN A 470 45.13 4.15 31.22
N LYS A 471 45.92 3.11 31.48
CA LYS A 471 45.59 2.11 32.50
C LYS A 471 45.89 2.70 33.87
N THR A 472 44.87 3.19 34.57
CA THR A 472 44.92 3.33 36.03
C THR A 472 43.58 3.01 36.66
N GLY A 473 43.52 1.88 37.37
CA GLY A 473 42.71 1.72 38.56
C GLY A 473 41.23 1.32 38.38
N THR A 474 40.93 0.11 38.87
CA THR A 474 39.63 -0.40 39.32
C THR A 474 38.48 0.62 39.51
N GLY A 475 37.40 0.42 38.75
CA GLY A 475 36.05 0.84 39.11
C GLY A 475 35.70 2.30 38.82
N GLY A 476 35.37 2.61 37.56
CA GLY A 476 34.80 3.87 37.13
C GLY A 476 34.27 3.76 35.70
N THR A 477 33.20 4.50 35.37
CA THR A 477 32.77 4.73 33.98
C THR A 477 33.92 5.41 33.22
N ASP A 478 34.50 4.68 32.26
CA ASP A 478 35.59 5.19 31.44
C ASP A 478 35.07 6.24 30.44
N ASN A 479 35.39 7.51 30.70
CA ASN A 479 35.20 8.60 29.74
C ASN A 479 36.40 8.60 28.77
N HIS A 480 36.17 8.18 27.52
CA HIS A 480 37.18 8.19 26.47
C HIS A 480 37.07 9.46 25.62
N THR A 481 37.76 10.54 26.01
CA THR A 481 37.87 11.73 25.16
C THR A 481 38.99 11.54 24.12
N HIS A 482 38.64 11.38 22.85
CA HIS A 482 39.59 11.39 21.74
C HIS A 482 39.42 12.66 20.89
N THR A 483 40.47 13.46 20.77
CA THR A 483 40.49 14.64 19.89
C THR A 483 40.90 14.21 18.49
N TYR A 484 39.96 14.19 17.54
CA TYR A 484 40.25 14.04 16.10
C TYR A 484 40.10 15.39 15.40
N GLY A 485 40.77 15.55 14.25
CA GLY A 485 40.59 16.73 13.38
C GLY A 485 39.11 17.00 13.10
N GLN A 486 38.79 18.26 12.77
CA GLN A 486 37.47 18.95 12.87
C GLN A 486 36.20 18.25 12.34
N ASP A 487 36.24 17.01 11.84
CA ASP A 487 35.22 16.39 10.98
C ASP A 487 34.59 15.09 11.53
N ILE A 488 35.08 14.54 12.65
CA ILE A 488 34.61 13.26 13.23
C ILE A 488 34.47 13.39 14.75
N TYR A 489 33.29 13.03 15.28
CA TYR A 489 33.01 13.08 16.72
C TYR A 489 32.50 11.74 17.24
N LEU A 490 33.12 11.24 18.31
CA LEU A 490 32.66 10.06 19.05
C LEU A 490 31.50 10.44 19.97
N THR A 491 30.46 9.61 19.98
CA THR A 491 29.46 9.65 21.07
C THR A 491 29.69 8.46 22.02
N ASP A 492 29.54 8.73 23.32
CA ASP A 492 29.97 7.92 24.49
C ASP A 492 29.33 6.53 24.65
N PHE A 493 28.83 5.89 23.60
CA PHE A 493 28.21 4.57 23.71
C PHE A 493 29.09 3.47 23.13
N ALA A 494 29.81 2.78 24.03
CA ALA A 494 30.49 1.53 23.75
C ALA A 494 29.63 0.37 24.26
N LYS A 495 29.37 -0.62 23.41
CA LYS A 495 28.77 -1.89 23.82
C LYS A 495 29.75 -3.02 23.61
N THR A 496 30.28 -3.53 24.70
CA THR A 496 31.11 -4.72 24.72
C THR A 496 30.22 -5.97 24.68
N GLN A 497 30.56 -6.93 23.84
CA GLN A 497 29.87 -8.22 23.75
C GLN A 497 30.85 -9.36 23.98
N ASP A 498 30.51 -10.26 24.90
CA ASP A 498 31.30 -11.47 25.17
C ASP A 498 31.16 -12.49 24.03
N LEU A 499 32.26 -13.14 23.65
CA LEU A 499 32.31 -14.18 22.63
C LEU A 499 31.89 -15.58 23.14
N GLY A 500 31.30 -15.68 24.33
CA GLY A 500 30.87 -16.96 24.92
C GLY A 500 29.83 -17.74 24.11
N HIS A 501 29.26 -17.14 23.05
CA HIS A 501 28.17 -17.66 22.23
C HIS A 501 28.64 -18.09 20.82
N LEU A 502 29.71 -18.87 20.77
CA LEU A 502 30.37 -19.30 19.53
C LEU A 502 29.41 -20.00 18.56
N GLY A 503 29.44 -19.60 17.29
CA GLY A 503 28.69 -20.25 16.21
C GLY A 503 27.21 -19.84 16.08
N GLN A 504 26.66 -19.03 17.00
CA GLN A 504 25.29 -18.55 16.96
C GLN A 504 25.18 -17.11 16.46
N TRP A 505 24.02 -16.76 15.89
CA TRP A 505 23.70 -15.38 15.52
C TRP A 505 23.11 -14.62 16.72
N ILE A 506 23.78 -13.53 17.10
CA ILE A 506 23.48 -12.71 18.26
C ILE A 506 22.98 -11.36 17.77
N SER A 507 21.97 -10.79 18.43
CA SER A 507 21.49 -9.45 18.11
C SER A 507 22.17 -8.43 19.01
N ILE A 508 22.73 -7.40 18.42
CA ILE A 508 22.98 -6.16 19.15
C ILE A 508 21.64 -5.45 19.26
N ASN A 509 21.25 -5.11 20.49
CA ASN A 509 19.95 -4.50 20.86
C ASN A 509 18.77 -5.45 20.57
N SER A 510 18.63 -6.50 21.39
CA SER A 510 17.64 -7.58 21.20
C SER A 510 16.23 -7.27 21.71
N ASN A 511 16.09 -6.37 22.68
CA ASN A 511 14.81 -6.06 23.33
C ASN A 511 14.48 -4.57 23.20
N TRP A 512 13.33 -4.28 22.59
CA TRP A 512 12.77 -2.93 22.44
C TRP A 512 11.96 -2.47 23.66
N SER A 513 11.61 -3.39 24.57
CA SER A 513 10.49 -3.19 25.50
C SER A 513 10.71 -2.19 26.64
N THR A 514 11.88 -1.57 26.74
CA THR A 514 12.13 -0.56 27.75
C THR A 514 13.18 0.42 27.26
N LEU A 515 13.02 1.68 27.65
CA LEU A 515 14.10 2.63 27.96
C LEU A 515 15.06 2.03 29.02
N ALA A 516 15.54 0.82 28.81
CA ALA A 516 16.57 0.23 29.62
C ALA A 516 17.86 1.01 29.32
N PRO A 517 18.60 1.42 30.34
CA PRO A 517 19.98 1.86 30.19
C PRO A 517 20.73 0.77 29.39
N GLY A 518 20.97 0.98 28.08
CA GLY A 518 21.51 -0.08 27.23
C GLY A 518 21.13 -0.09 25.74
N ALA A 519 20.07 0.61 25.32
CA ALA A 519 19.76 0.81 23.90
C ALA A 519 20.61 1.96 23.33
N ILE A 520 21.31 1.73 22.22
CA ILE A 520 22.19 2.73 21.61
C ILE A 520 21.35 3.73 20.82
N GLN A 521 20.88 4.77 21.49
CA GLN A 521 20.28 5.93 20.84
C GLN A 521 21.27 7.08 20.88
N SER A 522 21.57 7.66 19.72
CA SER A 522 22.46 8.82 19.62
C SER A 522 21.72 9.98 18.97
N ILE A 523 21.86 11.17 19.56
CA ILE A 523 21.34 12.42 18.99
C ILE A 523 22.30 12.88 17.91
N ARG A 524 21.78 13.09 16.70
CA ARG A 524 22.57 13.53 15.55
C ARG A 524 23.01 14.99 15.75
N PRO A 525 24.32 15.28 15.72
CA PRO A 525 24.81 16.65 15.63
C PRO A 525 24.37 17.27 14.30
N SER A 526 24.08 18.57 14.29
CA SER A 526 23.57 19.28 13.10
C SER A 526 24.49 19.23 11.89
N TRP A 527 25.78 18.97 12.08
CA TRP A 527 26.80 18.87 11.04
C TRP A 527 26.97 17.46 10.47
N ALA A 528 26.44 16.42 11.13
CA ALA A 528 26.73 15.04 10.74
C ALA A 528 25.89 14.64 9.52
N ASN A 529 26.48 14.09 8.46
CA ASN A 529 25.74 13.51 7.33
C ASN A 529 25.74 11.98 7.35
N TYR A 530 26.51 11.38 8.26
CA TYR A 530 26.65 9.94 8.40
C TYR A 530 26.57 9.54 9.87
N PHE A 531 25.87 8.44 10.12
CA PHE A 531 25.96 7.66 11.34
C PHE A 531 26.93 6.51 11.09
N VAL A 532 27.86 6.31 12.01
CA VAL A 532 28.96 5.35 11.81
C VAL A 532 28.92 4.33 12.93
N ILE A 533 28.88 3.06 12.57
CA ILE A 533 29.03 1.96 13.53
C ILE A 533 30.47 1.47 13.43
N VAL A 534 31.19 1.53 14.54
CA VAL A 534 32.57 1.06 14.64
C VAL A 534 32.59 -0.32 15.25
N LEU A 535 33.30 -1.24 14.62
CA LEU A 535 33.67 -2.52 15.19
C LEU A 535 35.16 -2.49 15.51
N ASN A 536 35.50 -2.50 16.79
CA ASN A 536 36.89 -2.57 17.23
C ASN A 536 37.25 -4.00 17.62
N LEU A 537 38.28 -4.53 16.96
CA LEU A 537 38.78 -5.88 17.16
C LEU A 537 40.15 -5.91 17.83
N ALA A 538 40.63 -4.78 18.35
CA ALA A 538 41.98 -4.69 18.95
C ALA A 538 42.13 -5.61 20.18
N ILE A 539 41.08 -5.74 20.98
CA ILE A 539 41.08 -6.56 22.22
C ILE A 539 40.86 -8.05 21.93
N LEU A 540 40.51 -8.39 20.68
CA LEU A 540 40.28 -9.77 20.28
C LEU A 540 41.60 -10.55 20.23
N ASN A 541 41.77 -11.51 21.15
CA ASN A 541 42.93 -12.39 21.16
C ASN A 541 42.84 -13.36 19.98
N GLY A 542 43.68 -13.21 18.95
CA GLY A 542 43.85 -14.21 17.88
C GLY A 542 43.22 -13.85 16.53
N PRO A 543 43.70 -14.46 15.43
CA PRO A 543 43.09 -14.30 14.10
C PRO A 543 41.73 -15.00 14.03
N GLY A 544 40.85 -14.51 13.16
CA GLY A 544 39.56 -15.14 12.87
C GLY A 544 38.53 -14.20 12.28
N SER A 545 37.29 -14.66 12.14
CA SER A 545 36.24 -13.94 11.42
C SER A 545 35.02 -13.59 12.29
N ILE A 546 34.46 -12.43 11.98
CA ILE A 546 33.16 -11.95 12.44
C ILE A 546 32.28 -11.74 11.22
N TYR A 547 31.02 -12.10 11.34
CA TYR A 547 30.01 -11.98 10.31
C TYR A 547 28.97 -10.98 10.80
N ILE A 548 28.57 -10.05 9.94
CA ILE A 548 27.50 -9.09 10.19
C ILE A 548 26.40 -9.31 9.15
N ASP A 549 25.16 -9.37 9.61
CA ASP A 549 23.96 -9.50 8.79
C ASP A 549 22.81 -8.70 9.43
N ARG A 550 21.75 -8.42 8.66
CA ARG A 550 20.55 -7.70 9.11
C ARG A 550 20.87 -6.40 9.87
N LEU A 551 21.77 -5.60 9.31
CA LEU A 551 21.95 -4.23 9.80
C LEU A 551 20.72 -3.41 9.40
N GLU A 552 20.02 -2.93 10.41
CA GLU A 552 18.86 -2.07 10.32
C GLU A 552 19.21 -0.76 11.04
N VAL A 553 19.14 0.36 10.32
CA VAL A 553 19.32 1.70 10.90
C VAL A 553 17.99 2.43 10.83
N TYR A 554 17.62 3.01 11.97
CA TYR A 554 16.40 3.76 12.15
C TYR A 554 16.77 5.21 12.41
N GLU A 555 16.27 6.07 11.54
CA GLU A 555 16.44 7.52 11.61
C GLU A 555 15.15 8.12 12.19
N PHE A 556 15.29 9.00 13.19
CA PHE A 556 14.17 9.68 13.86
C PHE A 556 14.27 11.18 13.74
#